data_AF-A0A922SP86-F1
#
_entry.id   AF-A0A922SP86-F1
#
_cell.length_a   1.000
_cell.length_b   1.000
_cell.length_c   1.000
_cell.angle_alpha   90.00
_cell.angle_beta   90.00
_cell.angle_gamma   90.00
#
_symmetry.space_group_name_H-M   'P 1'
#
loop_
_entity.id
_entity.type
_entity.pdbx_description
1 polymer ?
#
loop_
_entity_poly.entity_id
_entity_poly.type
_entity_poly.pdbx_seq_one_letter_code
_entity_poly.pdbx_strand_id
1 'polypeptide(L)'
;MYSKVLITLFIFYLSAVDCNDIHVGYLNSRSKKIYSELKEAVPALWKRTDEITIKAPSHEVIDSIHVTDLRDDKDGEAYITGGGVGMTYVTIDLKSPSILRGYKFQIEVYGSRSRFYDPIYGTGNTNYGEGQQQQYPRKF
;
A
#
# COMPACT_ATOMS: atom_id res chain seq x y z
N MET A 1 41.48 -6.01 19.14
CA MET A 1 40.52 -6.58 18.18
C MET A 1 39.07 -6.50 18.67
N TYR A 2 38.77 -6.88 19.92
CA TYR A 2 37.40 -6.88 20.46
C TYR A 2 36.72 -5.50 20.55
N SER A 3 37.45 -4.42 20.86
CA SER A 3 36.89 -3.06 20.91
C SER A 3 36.25 -2.63 19.58
N LYS A 4 36.85 -3.01 18.44
CA LYS A 4 36.28 -2.71 17.12
C LYS A 4 34.98 -3.48 16.89
N VAL A 5 34.93 -4.76 17.29
CA VAL A 5 33.73 -5.61 17.17
C VAL A 5 32.58 -5.09 18.04
N LEU A 6 32.87 -4.68 19.28
CA LEU A 6 31.86 -4.12 20.19
C LEU A 6 31.29 -2.80 19.66
N ILE A 7 32.13 -1.92 19.10
CA ILE A 7 31.67 -0.67 18.50
C ILE A 7 30.77 -0.94 17.29
N THR A 8 31.13 -1.91 16.43
CA THR A 8 30.30 -2.28 15.28
C THR A 8 28.93 -2.83 15.72
N LEU A 9 28.88 -3.70 16.73
CA LEU A 9 27.63 -4.21 17.28
C LEU A 9 26.76 -3.11 17.89
N PHE A 10 27.37 -2.15 18.59
CA PHE A 10 26.66 -1.02 19.18
C PHE A 10 26.05 -0.09 18.12
N ILE A 11 26.80 0.22 17.05
CA ILE A 11 26.29 1.01 15.92
C ILE A 11 25.13 0.28 15.24
N PHE A 12 25.25 -1.04 15.06
CA PHE A 12 24.18 -1.85 14.46
C PHE A 12 22.91 -1.84 15.33
N TYR A 13 23.05 -1.96 16.65
CA TYR A 13 21.90 -1.87 17.57
C TYR A 13 21.20 -0.51 17.50
N LEU A 14 21.96 0.59 17.44
CA LEU A 14 21.40 1.94 17.31
C LEU A 14 20.71 2.20 15.97
N SER A 15 20.96 1.36 14.96
CA SER A 15 20.31 1.46 13.65
C SER A 15 18.96 0.75 13.55
N ALA A 16 18.49 0.11 14.63
CA ALA A 16 17.15 -0.46 14.70
C ALA A 16 16.11 0.67 14.68
N VAL A 17 15.27 0.67 13.65
CA VAL A 17 14.11 1.56 13.50
C VAL A 17 12.87 0.69 13.51
N ASP A 18 11.88 1.07 14.31
CA ASP A 18 10.55 0.47 14.31
C ASP A 18 9.59 1.36 13.51
N CYS A 19 8.71 0.76 12.73
CA CYS A 19 7.76 1.46 11.90
C CYS A 19 6.53 0.59 11.68
N ASN A 20 5.38 1.10 12.11
CA ASN A 20 4.09 0.42 12.00
C ASN A 20 3.27 0.86 10.78
N ASP A 21 3.90 1.50 9.79
CA ASP A 21 3.25 1.88 8.54
C ASP A 21 2.86 0.62 7.74
N ILE A 22 1.64 0.61 7.19
CA ILE A 22 1.16 -0.48 6.34
C ILE A 22 1.33 -0.07 4.88
N HIS A 23 2.10 -0.84 4.13
CA HIS A 23 2.17 -0.76 2.68
C HIS A 23 1.94 -2.15 2.09
N VAL A 24 0.73 -2.40 1.60
CA VAL A 24 0.36 -3.72 1.06
C VAL A 24 -0.22 -3.56 -0.33
N GLY A 25 0.30 -4.34 -1.27
CA GLY A 25 -0.11 -4.33 -2.67
C GLY A 25 0.87 -3.57 -3.57
N TYR A 26 0.46 -3.37 -4.83
CA TYR A 26 1.31 -2.75 -5.84
C TYR A 26 0.47 -1.83 -6.73
N LEU A 27 1.01 -0.65 -7.00
CA LEU A 27 0.42 0.27 -7.96
C LEU A 27 0.77 -0.18 -9.38
N ASN A 28 -0.25 -0.21 -10.25
CA ASN A 28 -0.10 -0.42 -11.68
C ASN A 28 -0.54 0.83 -12.45
N SER A 29 -0.35 0.85 -13.76
CA SER A 29 -0.69 2.00 -14.62
C SER A 29 -2.18 2.38 -14.63
N ARG A 30 -3.06 1.49 -14.15
CA ARG A 30 -4.52 1.69 -14.07
C ARG A 30 -4.99 1.95 -12.63
N SER A 31 -4.12 1.83 -11.64
CA SER A 31 -4.44 2.09 -10.24
C SER A 31 -4.73 3.57 -10.05
N LYS A 32 -5.89 3.88 -9.47
CA LYS A 32 -6.26 5.23 -9.07
C LYS A 32 -6.50 5.27 -7.57
N LYS A 33 -6.24 6.42 -6.96
CA LYS A 33 -6.59 6.66 -5.56
C LYS A 33 -8.11 6.71 -5.45
N ILE A 34 -8.69 5.75 -4.72
CA ILE A 34 -10.14 5.66 -4.50
C ILE A 34 -10.55 6.23 -3.14
N TYR A 35 -9.61 6.31 -2.20
CA TYR A 35 -9.83 6.88 -0.88
C TYR A 35 -8.56 7.56 -0.37
N SER A 36 -8.73 8.70 0.28
CA SER A 36 -7.66 9.50 0.89
C SER A 36 -8.25 10.26 2.05
N GLU A 37 -7.84 9.93 3.28
CA GLU A 37 -8.31 10.66 4.45
C GLU A 37 -7.20 10.73 5.51
N LEU A 38 -7.12 11.89 6.17
CA LEU A 38 -6.31 12.08 7.35
C LEU A 38 -7.17 11.82 8.58
N LYS A 39 -6.81 10.81 9.37
CA LYS A 39 -7.47 10.46 10.62
C LYS A 39 -6.61 10.84 11.80
N GLU A 40 -7.12 11.72 12.65
CA GLU A 40 -6.42 12.21 13.83
C GLU A 40 -7.31 12.08 15.06
N ALA A 41 -6.71 11.67 16.18
CA ALA A 41 -7.35 11.65 17.47
C ALA A 41 -6.43 12.29 18.51
N VAL A 42 -6.97 13.21 19.31
CA VAL A 42 -6.23 13.83 20.42
C VAL A 42 -6.03 12.85 21.59
N PRO A 43 -5.00 13.04 22.43
CA PRO A 43 -4.82 12.28 23.66
C PRO A 43 -6.10 12.13 24.50
N ALA A 44 -6.26 10.98 25.17
CA ALA A 44 -7.36 10.74 26.11
C ALA A 44 -6.92 9.77 27.23
N LEU A 45 -7.72 9.66 28.30
CA LEU A 45 -7.48 8.73 29.42
C LEU A 45 -7.72 7.25 29.07
N TRP A 46 -7.97 6.94 27.80
CA TRP A 46 -8.16 5.60 27.26
C TRP A 46 -7.44 5.48 25.90
N LYS A 47 -7.19 4.24 25.44
CA LYS A 47 -6.61 3.99 24.12
C LYS A 47 -7.60 4.44 23.06
N ARG A 48 -7.18 5.29 22.12
CA ARG A 48 -8.02 5.68 20.99
C ARG A 48 -8.05 4.52 20.01
N THR A 49 -9.24 4.18 19.54
CA THR A 49 -9.46 3.13 18.55
C THR A 49 -10.49 3.63 17.55
N ASP A 50 -10.25 3.40 16.27
CA ASP A 50 -11.19 3.73 15.19
C ASP A 50 -11.14 2.62 14.14
N GLU A 51 -12.28 2.33 13.54
CA GLU A 51 -12.44 1.26 12.54
C GLU A 51 -13.08 1.86 11.30
N ILE A 52 -12.43 1.69 10.17
CA ILE A 52 -12.81 2.33 8.92
C ILE A 52 -12.96 1.26 7.85
N THR A 53 -14.15 1.16 7.27
CA THR A 53 -14.41 0.28 6.13
C THR A 53 -14.50 1.09 4.85
N ILE A 54 -13.59 0.81 3.92
CA ILE A 54 -13.50 1.46 2.61
C ILE A 54 -13.97 0.46 1.56
N LYS A 55 -14.93 0.88 0.73
CA LYS A 55 -15.45 0.09 -0.39
C LYS A 55 -14.92 0.64 -1.69
N ALA A 56 -14.41 -0.25 -2.54
CA ALA A 56 -14.05 0.09 -3.90
C ALA A 56 -15.31 0.45 -4.71
N PRO A 57 -15.21 1.38 -5.68
CA PRO A 57 -16.28 1.65 -6.64
C PRO A 57 -16.70 0.38 -7.40
N SER A 58 -17.92 0.38 -7.96
CA SER A 58 -18.47 -0.77 -8.69
C SER A 58 -17.52 -1.29 -9.78
N HIS A 59 -17.30 -2.61 -9.79
CA HIS A 59 -16.38 -3.33 -10.72
C HIS A 59 -14.88 -3.03 -10.55
N GLU A 60 -14.50 -2.39 -9.46
CA GLU A 60 -13.10 -2.19 -9.08
C GLU A 60 -12.71 -3.09 -7.90
N VAL A 61 -11.42 -3.39 -7.84
CA VAL A 61 -10.78 -4.09 -6.72
C VAL A 61 -9.68 -3.22 -6.16
N ILE A 62 -9.33 -3.46 -4.90
CA ILE A 62 -8.24 -2.77 -4.23
C ILE A 62 -6.91 -3.31 -4.75
N ASP A 63 -6.04 -2.43 -5.22
CA ASP A 63 -4.71 -2.76 -5.73
C ASP A 63 -3.63 -2.56 -4.66
N SER A 64 -3.73 -1.48 -3.89
CA SER A 64 -2.76 -1.11 -2.86
C SER A 64 -3.42 -0.36 -1.71
N ILE A 65 -2.93 -0.58 -0.51
CA ILE A 65 -3.36 0.06 0.74
C ILE A 65 -2.13 0.63 1.41
N HIS A 66 -2.12 1.94 1.62
CA HIS A 66 -1.09 2.66 2.35
C HIS A 66 -1.71 3.27 3.61
N VAL A 67 -1.18 2.94 4.77
CA VAL A 67 -1.50 3.57 6.05
C VAL A 67 -0.19 4.05 6.64
N THR A 68 -0.04 5.37 6.73
CA THR A 68 1.19 6.00 7.20
C THR A 68 0.90 6.75 8.49
N ASP A 69 1.57 6.41 9.59
CA ASP A 69 1.59 7.24 10.79
C ASP A 69 2.36 8.52 10.47
N LEU A 70 1.75 9.68 10.66
CA LEU A 70 2.39 10.97 10.39
C LEU A 70 3.11 11.54 11.61
N ARG A 71 3.21 10.78 12.70
CA ARG A 71 3.94 11.18 13.90
C ARG A 71 5.42 10.85 13.77
N ASP A 72 6.25 11.63 14.46
CA ASP A 72 7.71 11.50 14.40
C ASP A 72 8.19 10.14 14.93
N ASP A 73 7.45 9.56 15.87
CA ASP A 73 7.81 8.33 16.56
C ASP A 73 7.26 7.06 15.91
N LYS A 74 6.36 7.17 14.92
CA LYS A 74 5.85 6.05 14.10
C LYS A 74 5.33 4.83 14.90
N ASP A 75 4.89 5.08 16.13
CA ASP A 75 4.50 4.04 17.08
C ASP A 75 2.99 3.78 17.12
N GLY A 76 2.21 4.48 16.28
CA GLY A 76 0.79 4.21 16.10
C GLY A 76 0.55 2.79 15.58
N GLU A 77 -0.49 2.15 16.08
CA GLU A 77 -0.83 0.78 15.68
C GLU A 77 -1.92 0.82 14.59
N ALA A 78 -1.64 0.26 13.42
CA ALA A 78 -2.63 0.07 12.37
C ALA A 78 -2.74 -1.42 12.01
N TYR A 79 -3.94 -1.88 11.70
CA TYR A 79 -4.19 -3.27 11.28
C TYR A 79 -5.24 -3.33 10.19
N ILE A 80 -5.08 -4.26 9.24
CA ILE A 80 -6.16 -4.65 8.33
C ILE A 80 -6.92 -5.79 8.99
N THR A 81 -8.18 -5.54 9.37
CA THR A 81 -9.03 -6.49 10.08
C THR A 81 -10.00 -7.24 9.18
N GLY A 82 -10.24 -6.73 7.97
CA GLY A 82 -11.10 -7.39 6.98
C GLY A 82 -10.83 -6.92 5.56
N GLY A 83 -11.20 -7.74 4.58
CA GLY A 83 -10.99 -7.41 3.17
C GLY A 83 -9.50 -7.33 2.81
N GLY A 84 -9.16 -6.50 1.82
CA GLY A 84 -7.76 -6.26 1.42
C GLY A 84 -7.53 -6.19 -0.08
N VAL A 85 -6.27 -6.32 -0.48
CA VAL A 85 -5.86 -6.30 -1.89
C VAL A 85 -6.53 -7.44 -2.66
N GLY A 86 -7.03 -7.14 -3.86
CA GLY A 86 -7.80 -8.05 -4.71
C GLY A 86 -9.29 -8.15 -4.36
N MET A 87 -9.73 -7.52 -3.26
CA MET A 87 -11.13 -7.50 -2.83
C MET A 87 -11.80 -6.15 -3.13
N THR A 88 -13.12 -6.10 -3.03
CA THR A 88 -13.91 -4.89 -3.26
C THR A 88 -14.03 -4.01 -2.02
N TYR A 89 -13.45 -4.41 -0.89
CA TYR A 89 -13.46 -3.63 0.34
C TYR A 89 -12.23 -3.96 1.19
N VAL A 90 -11.91 -3.03 2.10
CA VAL A 90 -10.93 -3.21 3.16
C VAL A 90 -11.45 -2.55 4.43
N THR A 91 -11.19 -3.20 5.56
CA THR A 91 -11.45 -2.66 6.90
C THR A 91 -10.13 -2.48 7.62
N ILE A 92 -9.90 -1.26 8.12
CA ILE A 92 -8.66 -0.83 8.75
C ILE A 92 -8.98 -0.37 10.17
N ASP A 93 -8.31 -0.97 11.14
CA ASP A 93 -8.32 -0.55 12.54
C ASP A 93 -7.12 0.35 12.81
N LEU A 94 -7.37 1.49 13.44
CA LEU A 94 -6.36 2.44 13.89
C LEU A 94 -6.39 2.53 15.41
N LYS A 95 -5.22 2.49 16.05
CA LYS A 95 -5.11 2.58 17.51
C LYS A 95 -3.98 3.53 17.92
N SER A 96 -4.20 4.29 19.00
CA SER A 96 -3.12 5.05 19.63
C SER A 96 -2.10 4.08 20.26
N PRO A 97 -0.82 4.44 20.38
CA PRO A 97 0.19 3.56 21.00
C PRO A 97 -0.14 3.24 22.47
N SER A 98 -0.69 4.21 23.19
CA SER A 98 -1.02 4.08 24.61
C SER A 98 -2.13 5.06 25.04
N ILE A 99 -2.52 4.99 26.31
CA ILE A 99 -3.35 6.04 26.94
C ILE A 99 -2.56 7.35 26.99
N LEU A 100 -3.27 8.47 27.07
CA LEU A 100 -2.70 9.83 27.04
C LEU A 100 -1.90 10.15 25.77
N ARG A 101 -2.04 9.32 24.73
CA ARG A 101 -1.47 9.56 23.41
C ARG A 101 -2.57 9.54 22.36
N GLY A 102 -2.43 10.43 21.39
CA GLY A 102 -3.26 10.47 20.19
C GLY A 102 -2.73 9.55 19.10
N TYR A 103 -3.33 9.63 17.92
CA TYR A 103 -2.75 9.09 16.70
C TYR A 103 -2.99 10.07 15.54
N LYS A 104 -2.20 9.95 14.47
CA LYS A 104 -2.38 10.70 13.25
C LYS A 104 -1.99 9.84 12.05
N PHE A 105 -2.96 9.30 11.33
CA PHE A 105 -2.72 8.43 10.19
C PHE A 105 -3.19 9.06 8.89
N GLN A 106 -2.36 8.96 7.85
CA GLN A 106 -2.78 9.17 6.47
C GLN A 106 -3.15 7.80 5.89
N ILE A 107 -4.40 7.67 5.46
CA ILE A 107 -4.90 6.46 4.81
C ILE A 107 -5.07 6.77 3.34
N GLU A 108 -4.49 5.94 2.49
CA GLU A 108 -4.65 6.00 1.05
C GLU A 108 -4.95 4.60 0.53
N VAL A 109 -6.05 4.46 -0.20
CA VAL A 109 -6.42 3.21 -0.84
C VAL A 109 -6.50 3.43 -2.33
N TYR A 110 -5.89 2.52 -3.07
CA TYR A 110 -5.84 2.53 -4.52
C TYR A 110 -6.60 1.33 -5.05
N GLY A 111 -7.34 1.56 -6.13
CA GLY A 111 -8.08 0.50 -6.81
C GLY A 111 -7.98 0.65 -8.32
N SER A 112 -8.26 -0.44 -9.01
CA SER A 112 -8.41 -0.45 -10.47
C SER A 112 -9.56 -1.35 -10.87
N ARG A 113 -10.02 -1.16 -12.12
CA ARG A 113 -11.03 -2.02 -12.70
C ARG A 113 -10.52 -3.47 -12.74
N SER A 114 -11.31 -4.38 -12.21
CA SER A 114 -10.95 -5.79 -12.19
C SER A 114 -10.88 -6.35 -13.60
N ARG A 115 -9.75 -7.00 -13.94
CA ARG A 115 -9.61 -7.70 -15.24
C ARG A 115 -10.63 -8.83 -15.41
N PHE A 116 -11.18 -9.33 -14.30
CA PHE A 116 -12.23 -10.35 -14.32
C PHE A 116 -13.61 -9.78 -14.68
N TYR A 117 -13.77 -8.44 -14.64
CA TYR A 117 -14.98 -7.72 -15.05
C TYR A 117 -14.83 -7.01 -16.40
N ASP A 118 -13.66 -7.08 -17.05
CA ASP A 118 -13.51 -6.61 -18.42
C ASP A 118 -14.21 -7.61 -19.35
N PRO A 119 -15.31 -7.24 -20.03
CA PRO A 119 -15.85 -8.11 -21.07
C PRO A 119 -14.78 -8.30 -22.15
N ILE A 120 -14.65 -9.55 -22.65
CA ILE A 120 -13.64 -10.04 -23.61
C ILE A 120 -13.72 -9.32 -25.01
N TYR A 121 -14.31 -8.14 -25.09
CA TYR A 121 -14.34 -7.28 -26.28
C TYR A 121 -13.42 -6.08 -26.11
N GLY A 122 -12.14 -6.34 -25.86
CA GLY A 122 -11.05 -5.38 -25.95
C GLY A 122 -10.22 -5.70 -27.18
N THR A 123 -10.47 -4.99 -28.27
CA THR A 123 -9.75 -5.04 -29.54
C THR A 123 -8.24 -5.11 -29.33
N GLY A 124 -7.60 -6.14 -29.87
CA GLY A 124 -6.18 -6.40 -29.71
C GLY A 124 -5.34 -5.23 -30.19
N ASN A 125 -4.41 -4.79 -29.34
CA ASN A 125 -3.30 -3.94 -29.76
C ASN A 125 -1.99 -4.60 -29.31
N THR A 126 -1.64 -5.70 -29.99
CA THR A 126 -0.31 -6.30 -29.93
C THR A 126 0.65 -5.43 -30.74
N ASN A 127 1.25 -4.43 -30.08
CA ASN A 127 2.48 -3.82 -30.55
C ASN A 127 3.64 -4.77 -30.23
N TYR A 128 3.87 -5.76 -31.09
CA TYR A 128 5.17 -6.43 -31.18
C TYR A 128 5.97 -5.71 -32.26
N GLY A 129 7.10 -5.11 -31.85
CA GLY A 129 8.00 -4.40 -32.74
C GLY A 129 8.56 -5.32 -33.83
N GLU A 130 8.39 -4.90 -35.07
CA GLU A 130 9.03 -5.49 -36.24
C GLU A 130 10.54 -5.17 -36.22
N GLY A 131 11.32 -6.16 -35.76
CA GLY A 131 12.76 -6.22 -35.96
C GLY A 131 13.10 -6.99 -37.24
N GLN A 132 13.44 -6.23 -38.29
CA GLN A 132 14.30 -6.50 -39.47
C GLN A 132 14.55 -7.92 -40.05
N GLN A 133 14.69 -7.89 -41.40
CA GLN A 133 15.34 -8.83 -42.34
C GLN A 133 14.40 -9.90 -42.95
N GLN A 134 14.31 -10.16 -44.26
CA GLN A 134 15.30 -10.09 -45.34
C GLN A 134 14.62 -10.11 -46.74
N GLN A 135 15.38 -9.70 -47.74
CA GLN A 135 15.04 -9.32 -49.12
C GLN A 135 15.08 -10.50 -50.13
N TYR A 136 14.01 -10.66 -50.94
CA TYR A 136 13.74 -11.42 -52.20
C TYR A 136 14.52 -12.69 -52.62
N PRO A 137 13.86 -13.58 -53.40
CA PRO A 137 14.06 -13.53 -54.87
C PRO A 137 12.77 -13.67 -55.71
N ARG A 138 12.78 -13.04 -56.90
CA ARG A 138 11.80 -13.22 -58.00
C ARG A 138 11.79 -14.66 -58.54
N LYS A 139 10.64 -15.09 -59.07
CA LYS A 139 10.38 -16.08 -60.15
C LYS A 139 8.84 -16.24 -60.25
N PHE A 140 8.11 -16.15 -61.36
CA PHE A 140 8.37 -16.04 -62.80
C PHE A 140 7.43 -14.98 -63.39
#